data_AF-A0A952S5P8-F1
#
_entry.id   AF-A0A952S5P8-F1
#
_cell.length_a   1.000
_cell.length_b   1.000
_cell.length_c   1.000
_cell.angle_alpha   90.00
_cell.angle_beta   90.00
_cell.angle_gamma   90.00
#
_symmetry.space_group_name_H-M   'P 1'
#
loop_
_entity.id
_entity.type
_entity.pdbx_description
1 polymer ?
#
loop_
_entity_poly.entity_id
_entity_poly.type
_entity_poly.pdbx_seq_one_letter_code
_entity_poly.pdbx_strand_id
1 'polypeptide(L)'
;MSEKELMSPADIHAFGIEIVFKQLEKDGWVIDSADVLADLASEPQIVAKKDGELAFFVVRTDVYPNRGRFEEGAEAFNTLVRHANAHGASCYFASVLIANSEGKTDEEMSVPVKGVAYNIEFNGLVKMELPPAAPVNGNASAA
;
A
#
# COMPACT_ATOMS: atom_id res chain seq x y z
N MET A 1 32.45 -15.93 8.60
CA MET A 1 31.06 -15.53 8.89
C MET A 1 30.63 -14.64 7.75
N SER A 2 29.63 -15.03 6.99
CA SER A 2 29.09 -14.15 5.95
C SER A 2 28.36 -13.01 6.65
N GLU A 3 28.78 -11.77 6.44
CA GLU A 3 28.01 -10.60 6.88
C GLU A 3 26.65 -10.67 6.18
N LYS A 4 25.58 -10.78 6.99
CA LYS A 4 24.21 -10.77 6.48
C LYS A 4 23.91 -9.35 5.98
N GLU A 5 23.57 -9.22 4.70
CA GLU A 5 23.20 -7.93 4.11
C GLU A 5 21.80 -7.51 4.59
N LEU A 6 21.64 -6.25 4.99
CA LEU A 6 20.35 -5.69 5.41
C LEU A 6 19.58 -5.12 4.22
N MET A 7 18.25 -5.19 4.29
CA MET A 7 17.36 -4.49 3.38
C MET A 7 17.40 -2.99 3.67
N SER A 8 17.50 -2.20 2.61
CA SER A 8 17.26 -0.76 2.66
C SER A 8 15.75 -0.45 2.78
N PRO A 9 15.35 0.79 3.12
CA PRO A 9 13.95 1.19 3.09
C PRO A 9 13.27 0.96 1.73
N ALA A 10 14.01 1.16 0.63
CA ALA A 10 13.51 0.89 -0.72
C ALA A 10 13.30 -0.62 -0.95
N ASP A 11 14.22 -1.46 -0.47
CA ASP A 11 14.07 -2.92 -0.54
C ASP A 11 12.82 -3.38 0.24
N ILE A 12 12.57 -2.81 1.43
CA ILE A 12 11.40 -3.13 2.27
C ILE A 12 10.11 -2.72 1.58
N HIS A 13 10.08 -1.53 0.99
CA HIS A 13 8.93 -1.04 0.25
C HIS A 13 8.63 -1.92 -0.97
N ALA A 14 9.63 -2.18 -1.81
CA ALA A 14 9.53 -3.04 -2.98
C ALA A 14 9.02 -4.44 -2.62
N PHE A 15 9.56 -5.03 -1.56
CA PHE A 15 9.13 -6.34 -1.08
C PHE A 15 7.65 -6.36 -0.68
N GLY A 16 7.14 -5.31 -0.04
CA GLY A 16 5.72 -5.21 0.24
C GLY A 16 4.85 -5.05 -1.00
N ILE A 17 5.29 -4.33 -2.02
CA ILE A 17 4.58 -4.24 -3.31
C ILE A 17 4.45 -5.64 -3.92
N GLU A 18 5.53 -6.44 -3.91
CA GLU A 18 5.48 -7.83 -4.39
C GLU A 18 4.52 -8.72 -3.59
N ILE A 19 4.47 -8.54 -2.27
CA ILE A 19 3.55 -9.27 -1.39
C ILE A 19 2.11 -8.95 -1.79
N VAL A 20 1.77 -7.66 -1.92
CA VAL A 20 0.43 -7.21 -2.28
C VAL A 20 0.07 -7.66 -3.69
N PHE A 21 0.99 -7.54 -4.65
CA PHE A 21 0.81 -8.05 -6.01
C PHE A 21 0.39 -9.51 -6.02
N LYS A 22 1.17 -10.38 -5.35
CA LYS A 22 0.89 -11.83 -5.29
C LYS A 22 -0.42 -12.13 -4.55
N GLN A 23 -0.78 -11.32 -3.56
CA GLN A 23 -2.04 -11.48 -2.84
C GLN A 23 -3.23 -11.09 -3.72
N LEU A 24 -3.12 -9.98 -4.47
CA LEU A 24 -4.14 -9.53 -5.42
C LEU A 24 -4.39 -10.58 -6.52
N GLU A 25 -3.33 -11.17 -7.08
CA GLU A 25 -3.48 -12.26 -8.06
C GLU A 25 -4.22 -13.47 -7.47
N LYS A 26 -3.86 -13.90 -6.27
CA LYS A 26 -4.55 -15.00 -5.56
C LYS A 26 -6.02 -14.69 -5.30
N ASP A 27 -6.33 -13.43 -5.01
CA ASP A 27 -7.68 -12.95 -4.76
C ASP A 27 -8.46 -12.71 -6.06
N GLY A 28 -7.87 -13.00 -7.24
CA GLY A 28 -8.54 -12.95 -8.55
C GLY A 28 -8.53 -11.57 -9.21
N TRP A 29 -7.69 -10.64 -8.76
CA TRP A 29 -7.45 -9.39 -9.47
C TRP A 29 -6.56 -9.62 -10.69
N VAL A 30 -6.88 -8.96 -11.79
CA VAL A 30 -6.04 -8.90 -13.00
C VAL A 30 -5.20 -7.62 -12.92
N ILE A 31 -3.89 -7.75 -12.78
CA ILE A 31 -2.99 -6.61 -12.66
C ILE A 31 -2.79 -5.95 -14.04
N ASP A 32 -3.15 -4.67 -14.17
CA ASP A 32 -2.91 -3.86 -15.37
C ASP A 32 -1.48 -3.30 -15.36
N SER A 33 -1.02 -2.83 -14.19
CA SER A 33 0.34 -2.34 -14.00
C SER A 33 0.78 -2.48 -12.55
N ALA A 34 2.06 -2.75 -12.33
CA ALA A 34 2.69 -2.71 -11.02
C ALA A 34 4.12 -2.19 -11.16
N ASP A 35 4.49 -1.19 -10.36
CA ASP A 35 5.85 -0.70 -10.26
C ASP A 35 6.45 -1.10 -8.92
N VAL A 36 7.23 -2.18 -8.92
CA VAL A 36 7.87 -2.73 -7.72
C VAL A 36 9.00 -1.83 -7.21
N LEU A 37 9.57 -0.99 -8.08
CA LEU A 37 10.67 -0.08 -7.72
C LEU A 37 10.17 1.35 -7.49
N ALA A 38 8.85 1.55 -7.51
CA ALA A 38 8.23 2.81 -7.15
C ALA A 38 8.72 3.28 -5.77
N ASP A 39 8.98 4.58 -5.65
CA ASP A 39 9.12 5.18 -4.33
C ASP A 39 7.74 5.44 -3.69
N LEU A 40 7.75 5.90 -2.44
CA LEU A 40 6.52 6.18 -1.70
C LEU A 40 5.65 7.25 -2.37
N ALA A 41 6.23 8.16 -3.16
CA ALA A 41 5.52 9.24 -3.85
C ALA A 41 4.99 8.82 -5.24
N SER A 42 5.43 7.68 -5.75
CA SER A 42 5.06 7.14 -7.05
C SER A 42 3.77 6.32 -6.93
N GLU A 43 2.65 7.04 -6.83
CA GLU A 43 1.34 6.46 -6.53
C GLU A 43 0.38 6.55 -7.73
N PRO A 44 -0.45 5.52 -7.98
CA PRO A 44 -0.52 4.25 -7.26
C PRO A 44 0.63 3.30 -7.62
N GLN A 45 1.04 2.43 -6.69
CA GLN A 45 2.06 1.41 -6.97
C GLN A 45 1.52 0.25 -7.81
N ILE A 46 0.24 -0.09 -7.65
CA ILE A 46 -0.43 -1.15 -8.42
C ILE A 46 -1.78 -0.66 -8.94
N VAL A 47 -2.10 -1.01 -10.18
CA VAL A 47 -3.40 -0.85 -10.80
C VAL A 47 -3.91 -2.22 -11.22
N ALA A 48 -5.12 -2.58 -10.81
CA ALA A 48 -5.71 -3.87 -11.14
C ALA A 48 -7.22 -3.78 -11.37
N LYS A 49 -7.77 -4.81 -12.00
CA LYS A 49 -9.21 -4.95 -12.26
C LYS A 49 -9.77 -6.23 -11.70
N LYS A 50 -10.98 -6.18 -11.17
CA LYS A 50 -11.73 -7.37 -10.74
C LYS A 50 -13.23 -7.10 -10.86
N ASP A 51 -13.98 -8.04 -11.43
CA ASP A 51 -15.45 -7.96 -11.51
C ASP A 51 -16.01 -6.63 -12.08
N GLY A 52 -15.28 -6.01 -13.02
CA GLY A 52 -15.63 -4.72 -13.62
C GLY A 52 -15.19 -3.47 -12.84
N GLU A 53 -14.62 -3.64 -11.66
CA GLU A 53 -14.00 -2.57 -10.88
C GLU A 53 -12.54 -2.35 -11.31
N LEU A 54 -12.17 -1.10 -11.53
CA LEU A 54 -10.77 -0.65 -11.62
C LEU A 54 -10.33 -0.17 -10.24
N ALA A 55 -9.16 -0.58 -9.78
CA ALA A 55 -8.65 -0.24 -8.46
C ALA A 55 -7.18 0.20 -8.51
N PHE A 56 -6.89 1.25 -7.75
CA PHE A 56 -5.56 1.78 -7.48
C PHE A 56 -5.17 1.36 -6.07
N PHE A 57 -3.98 0.77 -5.91
CA PHE A 57 -3.48 0.29 -4.64
C PHE A 57 -2.25 1.09 -4.21
N VAL A 58 -2.33 1.62 -2.99
CA VAL A 58 -1.24 2.31 -2.30
C VAL A 58 -0.69 1.38 -1.23
N VAL A 59 0.60 1.06 -1.32
CA VAL A 59 1.24 0.08 -0.43
C VAL A 59 2.16 0.77 0.55
N ARG A 60 2.08 0.40 1.83
CA ARG A 60 3.06 0.78 2.84
C ARG A 60 3.50 -0.47 3.59
N THR A 61 4.79 -0.54 3.88
CA THR A 61 5.43 -1.72 4.46
C THR A 61 6.37 -1.27 5.56
N ASP A 62 6.36 -1.99 6.67
CA ASP A 62 7.33 -1.81 7.74
C ASP A 62 7.69 -3.17 8.35
N VAL A 63 8.71 -3.16 9.21
CA VAL A 63 9.26 -4.35 9.85
C VAL A 63 8.72 -4.46 11.27
N TYR A 64 8.53 -5.69 11.74
CA TYR A 64 8.11 -5.98 13.12
C TYR A 64 8.89 -5.13 14.15
N PRO A 65 8.23 -4.58 15.19
CA PRO A 65 6.81 -4.73 15.52
C PRO A 65 5.89 -3.74 14.77
N ASN A 66 6.46 -2.89 13.91
CA ASN A 66 5.71 -1.90 13.17
C ASN A 66 5.07 -2.51 11.93
N ARG A 67 4.10 -1.78 11.39
CA ARG A 67 3.42 -2.09 10.13
C ARG A 67 3.40 -0.84 9.28
N GLY A 68 3.32 -1.00 7.97
CA GLY A 68 3.20 0.14 7.07
C GLY A 68 2.01 1.03 7.43
N ARG A 69 2.27 2.31 7.69
CA ARG A 69 1.26 3.31 8.03
C ARG A 69 1.19 4.37 6.94
N PHE A 70 0.02 5.00 6.83
CA PHE A 70 -0.17 6.18 6.02
C PHE A 70 0.07 7.41 6.91
N GLU A 71 1.17 8.11 6.70
CA GLU A 71 1.64 9.22 7.54
C GLU A 71 1.74 10.55 6.78
N GLU A 72 1.46 10.53 5.47
CA GLU A 72 1.53 11.67 4.56
C GLU A 72 0.41 12.70 4.79
N GLY A 73 -0.57 12.35 5.62
CA GLY A 73 -1.63 13.26 6.08
C GLY A 73 -2.84 13.35 5.15
N ALA A 74 -3.82 14.15 5.57
CA ALA A 74 -5.13 14.20 4.93
C ALA A 74 -5.09 14.74 3.49
N GLU A 75 -4.14 15.62 3.15
CA GLU A 75 -4.02 16.17 1.80
C GLU A 75 -3.57 15.11 0.78
N ALA A 76 -2.57 14.30 1.13
CA ALA A 76 -2.12 13.18 0.31
C ALA A 76 -3.26 12.15 0.12
N PHE A 77 -3.94 11.79 1.22
CA PHE A 77 -5.11 10.92 1.17
C PHE A 77 -6.18 11.45 0.20
N ASN A 78 -6.54 12.74 0.33
CA ASN A 78 -7.55 13.35 -0.54
C ASN A 78 -7.12 13.36 -2.01
N THR A 79 -5.84 13.60 -2.27
CA THR A 79 -5.28 13.63 -3.63
C THR A 79 -5.37 12.26 -4.27
N LEU A 80 -4.99 11.20 -3.55
CA LEU A 80 -5.07 9.81 -4.01
C LEU A 80 -6.50 9.39 -4.34
N VAL A 81 -7.44 9.66 -3.45
CA VAL A 81 -8.85 9.30 -3.68
C VAL A 81 -9.44 10.08 -4.85
N ARG A 82 -9.14 11.38 -4.98
CA ARG A 82 -9.59 12.17 -6.14
C ARG A 82 -8.97 11.70 -7.44
N HIS A 83 -7.69 11.33 -7.42
CA HIS A 83 -7.00 10.79 -8.59
C HIS A 83 -7.65 9.48 -9.05
N ALA A 84 -7.87 8.52 -8.14
CA ALA A 84 -8.57 7.28 -8.48
C ALA A 84 -9.98 7.54 -9.03
N ASN A 85 -10.77 8.38 -8.36
CA ASN A 85 -12.13 8.72 -8.78
C ASN A 85 -12.17 9.38 -10.17
N ALA A 86 -11.22 10.25 -10.50
CA ALA A 86 -11.12 10.89 -11.81
C ALA A 86 -10.90 9.86 -12.95
N HIS A 87 -10.33 8.70 -12.63
CA HIS A 87 -10.11 7.59 -13.54
C HIS A 87 -11.21 6.51 -13.47
N GLY A 88 -12.28 6.75 -12.70
CA GLY A 88 -13.33 5.75 -12.46
C GLY A 88 -12.84 4.55 -11.65
N ALA A 89 -11.77 4.71 -10.88
CA ALA A 89 -11.16 3.69 -10.06
C ALA A 89 -11.48 3.88 -8.58
N SER A 90 -11.56 2.78 -7.83
CA SER A 90 -11.50 2.80 -6.37
C SER A 90 -10.04 2.96 -5.90
N CYS A 91 -9.84 3.60 -4.75
CA CYS A 91 -8.52 3.70 -4.13
C CYS A 91 -8.46 2.79 -2.89
N TYR A 92 -7.43 1.97 -2.80
CA TYR A 92 -7.21 1.05 -1.68
C TYR A 92 -5.84 1.26 -1.06
N PHE A 93 -5.78 1.13 0.26
CA PHE A 93 -4.55 1.13 1.04
C PHE A 93 -4.24 -0.27 1.53
N ALA A 94 -2.99 -0.69 1.35
CA ALA A 94 -2.45 -1.96 1.81
C ALA A 94 -1.35 -1.72 2.86
N SER A 95 -1.62 -2.12 4.10
CA SER A 95 -0.66 -2.10 5.21
C SER A 95 -0.02 -3.46 5.36
N VAL A 96 1.31 -3.52 5.20
CA VAL A 96 2.10 -4.75 5.29
C VAL A 96 3.07 -4.65 6.47
N LEU A 97 3.14 -5.74 7.25
CA LEU A 97 4.19 -6.00 8.23
C LEU A 97 5.00 -7.21 7.76
N ILE A 98 6.32 -7.06 7.79
CA ILE A 98 7.25 -8.18 7.57
C ILE A 98 8.04 -8.45 8.86
N ALA A 99 8.18 -9.72 9.23
CA ALA A 99 8.97 -10.15 10.38
C ALA A 99 9.98 -11.20 9.93
N ASN A 100 11.25 -11.01 10.27
CA ASN A 100 12.30 -11.96 9.89
C ASN A 100 12.00 -13.34 10.50
N SER A 101 11.82 -14.35 9.63
CA SER A 101 11.41 -15.69 10.08
C SER A 101 12.50 -16.47 10.81
N GLU A 102 13.77 -16.05 10.70
CA GLU A 102 14.87 -16.65 11.44
C GLU A 102 14.96 -16.13 12.89
N GLY A 103 14.29 -15.01 13.18
CA GLY A 103 14.29 -14.40 14.50
C GLY A 103 13.46 -15.19 15.51
N LYS A 104 14.00 -15.36 16.71
CA LYS A 104 13.35 -16.01 17.85
C LYS A 104 12.96 -15.03 18.95
N THR A 105 13.50 -13.81 18.92
CA THR A 105 13.09 -12.69 19.78
C THR A 105 12.52 -11.56 18.94
N ASP A 106 11.81 -10.64 19.61
CA ASP A 106 11.25 -9.44 18.99
C ASP A 106 12.32 -8.60 18.30
N GLU A 107 13.49 -8.46 18.91
CA GLU A 107 14.63 -7.75 18.32
C GLU A 107 15.12 -8.46 17.07
N GLU A 108 15.25 -9.79 17.08
CA GLU A 108 15.71 -10.54 15.90
C GLU A 108 14.69 -10.49 14.75
N MET A 109 13.39 -10.56 15.07
CA MET A 109 12.30 -10.43 14.09
C MET A 109 12.27 -9.04 13.43
N SER A 110 12.78 -8.01 14.12
CA SER A 110 12.86 -6.63 13.64
C SER A 110 14.02 -6.36 12.67
N VAL A 111 14.92 -7.32 12.44
CA VAL A 111 16.09 -7.12 11.58
C VAL A 111 15.81 -7.60 10.15
N PRO A 112 15.71 -6.70 9.16
CA PRO A 112 15.35 -7.08 7.81
C PRO A 112 16.60 -7.52 7.02
N VAL A 113 16.93 -8.81 7.07
CA VAL A 113 18.03 -9.44 6.33
C VAL A 113 17.61 -9.81 4.90
N LYS A 114 18.48 -9.61 3.91
CA LYS A 114 18.26 -10.08 2.54
C LYS A 114 18.44 -11.59 2.41
N GLY A 115 17.65 -12.22 1.55
CA GLY A 115 17.79 -13.63 1.19
C GLY A 115 17.23 -14.63 2.22
N VAL A 116 16.55 -14.17 3.26
CA VAL A 116 15.84 -15.02 4.22
C VAL A 116 14.33 -14.95 3.99
N ALA A 117 13.59 -15.93 4.53
CA ALA A 117 12.15 -15.90 4.52
C ALA A 117 11.60 -14.92 5.57
N TYR A 118 10.38 -14.43 5.34
CA TYR A 118 9.66 -13.54 6.25
C TYR A 118 8.29 -14.10 6.58
N ASN A 119 7.89 -13.93 7.84
CA ASN A 119 6.49 -14.01 8.22
C ASN A 119 5.81 -12.70 7.81
N ILE A 120 4.67 -12.80 7.15
CA ILE A 120 3.96 -11.65 6.58
C ILE A 120 2.63 -11.52 7.31
N GLU A 121 2.34 -10.32 7.81
CA GLU A 121 1.00 -9.95 8.24
C GLU A 121 0.45 -8.88 7.28
N PHE A 122 -0.61 -9.25 6.58
CA PHE A 122 -1.37 -8.37 5.69
C PHE A 122 -2.82 -8.33 6.15
N ASN A 123 -3.28 -7.17 6.63
CA ASN A 123 -4.62 -7.01 7.20
C ASN A 123 -5.70 -6.73 6.16
N GLY A 124 -5.45 -7.10 4.91
CA GLY A 124 -6.35 -6.86 3.79
C GLY A 124 -6.27 -5.43 3.26
N LEU A 125 -7.23 -5.11 2.40
CA LEU A 125 -7.32 -3.85 1.69
C LEU A 125 -8.29 -2.90 2.39
N VAL A 126 -7.84 -1.71 2.74
CA VAL A 126 -8.69 -0.65 3.27
C VAL A 126 -9.11 0.25 2.14
N LYS A 127 -10.42 0.33 1.84
CA LYS A 127 -10.91 1.25 0.82
C LYS A 127 -10.81 2.70 1.34
N MET A 128 -10.20 3.56 0.55
CA MET A 128 -10.05 4.98 0.84
C MET A 128 -11.16 5.75 0.11
N GLU A 129 -12.05 6.38 0.87
CA GLU A 129 -13.17 7.14 0.33
C GLU A 129 -13.27 8.51 0.99
N LEU A 130 -13.66 9.51 0.20
CA LEU A 130 -14.03 10.81 0.72
C LEU A 130 -15.49 10.79 1.14
N PRO A 131 -15.88 11.53 2.20
CA PRO A 131 -17.29 11.74 2.47
C PRO A 131 -17.97 12.34 1.24
N PRO A 132 -19.23 11.97 0.97
CA PRO A 132 -19.99 12.59 -0.11
C PRO A 132 -19.95 14.11 0.06
N ALA A 133 -19.64 14.83 -1.01
CA ALA A 133 -19.60 16.27 -0.98
C ALA A 133 -20.94 16.79 -0.45
N ALA A 134 -20.90 17.63 0.58
CA ALA A 134 -22.11 18.28 1.08
C ALA A 134 -22.77 19.02 -0.11
N PRO A 135 -24.11 18.94 -0.26
CA PRO A 135 -24.78 19.65 -1.33
C PRO A 135 -24.44 21.14 -1.21
N VAL A 136 -23.80 21.68 -2.25
CA VAL A 136 -23.63 23.11 -2.43
C VAL A 136 -25.01 23.71 -2.60
N ASN A 137 -25.59 24.20 -1.50
CA ASN A 137 -26.75 25.06 -1.56
C ASN A 137 -26.32 26.36 -2.24
N GLY A 138 -26.51 26.42 -3.56
CA GLY A 138 -26.30 27.63 -4.34
C GLY A 138 -27.32 28.68 -3.92
N ASN A 139 -26.95 29.55 -2.97
CA ASN A 139 -27.66 30.81 -2.78
C ASN A 139 -27.14 31.85 -3.77
N ALA A 140 -27.56 31.71 -5.03
CA ALA A 140 -27.60 32.87 -5.92
C ALA A 140 -28.66 33.83 -5.36
N SER A 141 -28.28 34.69 -4.41
CA SER A 141 -29.03 35.91 -4.11
C SER A 141 -28.47 37.01 -4.98
N ALA A 142 -28.98 37.06 -6.22
CA ALA A 142 -29.02 38.31 -6.96
C ALA A 142 -30.04 39.23 -6.26
N ALA A 143 -29.55 40.30 -5.65
CA ALA A 143 -30.28 41.55 -5.40
C ALA A 143 -29.26 42.65 -5.07
#